data_AF-W7KP90-F1
#
_entry.id   AF-W7KP90-F1
#
_cell.length_a   1.000
_cell.length_b   1.000
_cell.length_c   1.000
_cell.angle_alpha   90.00
_cell.angle_beta   90.00
_cell.angle_gamma   90.00
#
_symmetry.space_group_name_H-M   'P 1'
#
loop_
_entity.id
_entity.type
_entity.pdbx_description
1 polymer ?
#
loop_
_entity_poly.entity_id
_entity_poly.type
_entity_poly.pdbx_seq_one_letter_code
_entity_poly.pdbx_strand_id
1 'polypeptide(L)'
;MCFTHDVIERQALKICEEMKMYSIYSLVGVATTGDQVKIQENTSIESNFKLLPGEALPLITNVMLQDAYGRDYSVSPDEAGLQFAKGEVTYKEYKRLQAKEKIQLTTILIASGGTLFLLSWSFLRFFI
;
A
#
# COMPACT_ATOMS: atom_id res chain seq x y z
N MET A 1 16.97 7.34 -10.78
CA MET A 1 17.32 6.84 -9.44
C MET A 1 16.59 5.51 -9.25
N CYS A 2 17.30 4.40 -9.23
CA CYS A 2 16.69 3.09 -8.95
C CYS A 2 16.53 3.00 -7.43
N PHE A 3 15.30 3.13 -6.94
CA PHE A 3 14.99 2.77 -5.57
C PHE A 3 15.24 1.27 -5.41
N THR A 4 15.91 0.86 -4.34
CA THR A 4 16.01 -0.55 -3.99
C THR A 4 14.59 -1.03 -3.67
N HIS A 5 14.08 -1.96 -4.49
CA HIS A 5 12.81 -2.70 -4.30
C HIS A 5 12.89 -3.66 -3.10
N ASP A 6 13.66 -3.30 -2.08
CA ASP A 6 13.76 -4.02 -0.83
C ASP A 6 13.16 -3.16 0.30
N VAL A 7 13.21 -1.82 0.18
CA VAL A 7 12.77 -0.92 1.24
C VAL A 7 11.24 -0.83 1.30
N ILE A 8 10.59 -0.73 0.14
CA ILE A 8 9.12 -0.61 0.07
C ILE A 8 8.47 -1.92 0.51
N GLU A 9 9.05 -3.04 0.06
CA GLU A 9 8.61 -4.40 0.31
C GLU A 9 8.77 -4.76 1.78
N ARG A 10 9.93 -4.45 2.39
CA ARG A 10 10.14 -4.61 3.84
C ARG A 10 9.24 -3.71 4.68
N GLN A 11 8.99 -2.47 4.22
CA GLN A 11 8.08 -1.57 4.93
C GLN A 11 6.64 -2.07 4.88
N ALA A 12 6.15 -2.48 3.71
CA ALA A 12 4.81 -3.04 3.54
C ALA A 12 4.63 -4.29 4.41
N LEU A 13 5.62 -5.19 4.41
CA LEU A 13 5.63 -6.36 5.27
C LEU A 13 5.58 -6.01 6.76
N LYS A 14 6.41 -5.06 7.22
CA LYS A 14 6.39 -4.62 8.61
C LYS A 14 4.99 -4.14 9.03
N ILE A 15 4.35 -3.35 8.17
CA ILE A 15 2.97 -2.88 8.41
C ILE A 15 1.99 -4.06 8.42
N CYS A 16 2.16 -5.06 7.54
CA CYS A 16 1.33 -6.26 7.57
C CYS A 16 1.47 -7.05 8.87
N GLU A 17 2.69 -7.17 9.41
CA GLU A 17 2.92 -7.82 10.71
C GLU A 17 2.29 -7.00 11.86
N GLU A 18 2.36 -5.67 11.80
CA GLU A 18 1.66 -4.80 12.75
C GLU A 18 0.13 -4.96 12.64
N MET A 19 -0.41 -5.07 11.42
CA MET A 19 -1.82 -5.38 11.21
C MET A 19 -2.16 -6.74 11.83
N LYS A 20 -1.34 -7.77 11.61
CA LYS A 20 -1.55 -9.09 12.23
C LYS A 20 -1.63 -9.02 13.75
N MET A 21 -0.77 -8.22 14.38
CA MET A 21 -0.64 -8.13 15.84
C MET A 21 -1.71 -7.27 16.51
N TYR A 22 -2.16 -6.19 15.86
CA TYR A 22 -3.03 -5.17 16.49
C TYR A 22 -4.42 -5.07 15.86
N SER A 23 -4.72 -5.85 14.83
CA SER A 23 -6.01 -5.82 14.15
C SER A 23 -7.13 -6.43 15.00
N ILE A 24 -8.31 -5.82 14.94
CA ILE A 24 -9.56 -6.40 15.46
C ILE A 24 -10.18 -7.45 14.51
N TYR A 25 -9.63 -7.56 13.30
CA TYR A 25 -10.00 -8.50 12.25
C TYR A 25 -8.96 -9.62 12.12
N SER A 26 -9.38 -10.82 11.72
CA SER A 26 -8.46 -11.91 11.42
C SER A 26 -7.77 -11.71 10.08
N LEU A 27 -6.45 -11.88 10.03
CA LEU A 27 -5.70 -11.76 8.79
C LEU A 27 -5.75 -13.11 8.05
N VAL A 28 -6.48 -13.16 6.94
CA VAL A 28 -6.75 -14.40 6.18
C VAL A 28 -5.85 -14.57 4.96
N GLY A 29 -5.27 -13.49 4.46
CA GLY A 29 -4.44 -13.53 3.26
C GLY A 29 -3.73 -12.22 2.96
N VAL A 30 -2.78 -12.30 2.05
CA VAL A 30 -2.03 -11.16 1.52
C VAL A 30 -1.95 -11.30 0.00
N ALA A 31 -2.29 -10.24 -0.71
CA ALA A 31 -2.21 -10.14 -2.16
C ALA A 31 -0.89 -9.47 -2.57
N THR A 32 -0.10 -10.14 -3.37
CA THR A 32 1.13 -9.62 -3.98
C THR A 32 0.89 -9.27 -5.46
N THR A 33 1.88 -8.67 -6.12
CA THR A 33 1.83 -8.27 -7.56
C THR A 33 1.77 -9.45 -8.56
N GLY A 34 1.14 -10.56 -8.20
CA GLY A 34 1.01 -11.73 -9.07
C GLY A 34 0.26 -12.90 -8.46
N ASP A 35 0.07 -12.94 -7.13
CA ASP A 35 -0.61 -14.05 -6.48
C ASP A 35 -1.33 -13.62 -5.19
N GLN A 36 -2.24 -14.46 -4.70
CA GLN A 36 -2.84 -14.34 -3.37
C GLN A 36 -2.32 -15.45 -2.47
N VAL A 37 -1.58 -15.05 -1.43
CA VAL A 37 -1.02 -15.96 -0.45
C VAL A 37 -1.96 -16.02 0.75
N LYS A 38 -2.52 -17.18 1.03
CA LYS A 38 -3.26 -17.43 2.27
C LYS A 38 -2.28 -17.54 3.44
N ILE A 39 -2.59 -16.85 4.53
CA ILE A 39 -1.70 -16.81 5.70
C ILE A 39 -2.22 -17.78 6.75
N GLN A 40 -1.33 -18.62 7.28
CA GLN A 40 -1.64 -19.45 8.44
C GLN A 40 -1.49 -18.62 9.72
N GLU A 41 -2.47 -18.71 10.62
CA GLU A 41 -2.59 -17.84 11.81
C GLU A 41 -1.33 -17.84 12.71
N ASN A 42 -0.53 -18.91 12.69
CA ASN A 42 0.61 -19.11 13.60
C ASN A 42 2.01 -18.88 13.00
N THR A 43 2.11 -18.42 11.75
CA THR A 43 3.41 -18.18 11.10
C THR A 43 3.60 -16.71 10.72
N SER A 44 4.85 -16.23 10.70
CA SER A 44 5.17 -14.90 10.18
C SER A 44 4.79 -14.82 8.70
N ILE A 45 4.34 -13.65 8.27
CA ILE A 45 3.93 -13.38 6.90
C ILE A 45 5.09 -13.69 5.92
N GLU A 46 6.32 -13.36 6.30
CA GLU A 46 7.53 -13.70 5.52
C GLU A 46 7.64 -15.19 5.24
N SER A 47 7.42 -16.02 6.26
CA SER A 47 7.58 -17.47 6.15
C SER A 47 6.50 -18.16 5.29
N ASN A 48 5.40 -17.45 5.00
CA ASN A 48 4.37 -17.94 4.07
C ASN A 48 4.76 -17.68 2.61
N PHE A 49 5.68 -16.74 2.35
CA PHE A 49 6.29 -16.59 1.03
C PHE A 49 7.35 -17.68 0.88
N LYS A 50 7.12 -18.64 -0.04
CA LYS A 50 8.06 -19.74 -0.35
C LYS A 50 9.28 -19.23 -1.12
N LEU A 51 10.02 -18.29 -0.54
CA LEU A 51 11.15 -17.62 -1.19
C LEU A 51 12.36 -18.54 -1.22
N LEU A 52 13.00 -18.60 -2.39
CA LEU A 52 14.31 -19.22 -2.54
C LEU A 52 15.39 -18.33 -1.91
N PRO A 53 16.53 -18.89 -1.46
CA PRO A 53 17.64 -18.10 -0.94
C PRO A 53 18.15 -17.10 -1.99
N GLY A 54 18.05 -15.80 -1.68
CA GLY A 54 18.44 -14.70 -2.59
C GLY A 54 17.32 -14.15 -3.47
N GLU A 55 16.09 -14.64 -3.32
CA GLU A 55 14.92 -14.10 -3.99
C GLU A 55 14.40 -12.84 -3.26
N ALA A 56 13.99 -11.82 -4.03
CA ALA A 56 13.48 -10.58 -3.48
C ALA A 56 12.09 -10.79 -2.86
N LEU A 57 11.77 -10.01 -1.83
CA LEU A 57 10.43 -10.02 -1.24
C LEU A 57 9.40 -9.59 -2.30
N PRO A 58 8.26 -10.29 -2.41
CA PRO A 58 7.23 -9.89 -3.34
C PRO A 58 6.54 -8.64 -2.82
N LEU A 59 6.26 -7.69 -3.71
CA LEU A 59 5.54 -6.47 -3.35
C LEU A 59 4.13 -6.80 -2.88
N ILE A 60 3.86 -6.52 -1.61
CA ILE A 60 2.55 -6.66 -1.00
C ILE A 60 1.68 -5.47 -1.41
N THR A 61 0.59 -5.75 -2.12
CA THR A 61 -0.33 -4.72 -2.60
C THR A 61 -1.50 -4.52 -1.65
N ASN A 62 -2.03 -5.61 -1.10
CA ASN A 62 -3.17 -5.57 -0.18
C ASN A 62 -3.11 -6.72 0.82
N VAL A 63 -3.72 -6.51 1.97
CA VAL A 63 -3.97 -7.47 3.04
C VAL A 63 -5.47 -7.77 3.04
N MET A 64 -5.82 -9.04 3.19
CA MET A 64 -7.20 -9.50 3.36
C MET A 64 -7.46 -9.71 4.85
N LEU A 65 -8.35 -8.90 5.38
CA LEU A 65 -8.82 -8.94 6.76
C LEU A 65 -10.26 -9.44 6.78
N GLN A 66 -10.58 -10.36 7.68
CA GLN A 66 -11.92 -10.91 7.83
C GLN A 66 -12.48 -10.53 9.20
N ASP A 67 -13.74 -10.09 9.22
CA ASP A 67 -14.43 -9.82 10.49
C ASP A 67 -15.06 -11.07 11.11
N ALA A 68 -15.50 -10.95 12.36
CA ALA A 68 -16.18 -12.02 13.09
C ALA A 68 -17.48 -12.51 12.42
N TYR A 69 -18.01 -11.76 11.45
CA TYR A 69 -19.19 -12.12 10.67
C TYR A 69 -18.84 -12.75 9.31
N GLY A 70 -17.55 -12.98 9.03
CA GLY A 70 -17.07 -13.57 7.79
C GLY A 70 -17.04 -12.61 6.60
N ARG A 71 -17.07 -11.29 6.82
CA ARG A 71 -16.91 -10.30 5.75
C ARG A 71 -15.43 -9.99 5.53
N ASP A 72 -15.03 -10.07 4.27
CA ASP A 72 -13.65 -9.82 3.85
C ASP A 72 -13.46 -8.37 3.42
N TYR A 73 -12.38 -7.76 3.90
CA TYR A 73 -11.93 -6.42 3.57
C TYR A 73 -10.53 -6.49 2.97
N SER A 74 -10.40 -5.96 1.77
CA SER A 74 -9.09 -5.75 1.13
C SER A 74 -8.57 -4.36 1.47
N VAL A 75 -7.40 -4.31 2.10
CA VAL A 75 -6.82 -3.13 2.73
C VAL A 75 -5.35 -3.02 2.35
N SER A 76 -4.91 -1.86 1.89
CA SER A 76 -3.50 -1.62 1.55
C SER A 76 -2.61 -1.59 2.81
N PRO A 77 -1.36 -2.08 2.75
CA PRO A 77 -0.42 -2.09 3.88
C PRO A 77 0.19 -0.70 4.11
N ASP A 78 -0.65 0.27 4.43
CA ASP A 78 -0.30 1.66 4.72
C ASP A 78 -0.87 2.11 6.09
N GLU A 79 -0.57 3.33 6.49
CA GLU A 79 -1.03 3.91 7.76
C GLU A 79 -2.56 3.92 7.87
N ALA A 80 -3.26 4.32 6.81
CA ALA A 80 -4.72 4.37 6.80
C ALA A 80 -5.33 2.96 6.92
N GLY A 81 -4.70 1.97 6.29
CA GLY A 81 -5.05 0.58 6.40
C GLY A 81 -4.81 0.03 7.80
N LEU A 82 -3.73 0.45 8.46
CA LEU A 82 -3.42 0.05 9.83
C LEU A 82 -4.45 0.63 10.81
N GLN A 83 -4.83 1.89 10.64
CA GLN A 83 -5.92 2.52 11.41
C GLN A 83 -7.24 1.79 11.22
N PHE A 84 -7.55 1.38 9.98
CA PHE A 84 -8.73 0.57 9.71
C PHE A 84 -8.64 -0.79 10.41
N ALA A 85 -7.50 -1.49 10.30
CA ALA A 85 -7.27 -2.79 10.90
C ALA A 85 -7.43 -2.76 12.43
N LYS A 86 -6.93 -1.70 13.09
CA LYS A 86 -7.11 -1.46 14.53
C LYS A 86 -8.54 -1.07 14.94
N GLY A 87 -9.42 -0.78 13.98
CA GLY A 87 -10.78 -0.32 14.23
C GLY A 87 -10.87 1.16 14.61
N GLU A 88 -9.82 1.94 14.39
CA GLU A 88 -9.77 3.38 14.69
C GLU A 88 -10.61 4.19 13.68
N VAL A 89 -10.74 3.68 12.45
CA VAL A 89 -11.56 4.27 11.38
C VAL A 89 -12.49 3.23 10.79
N THR A 90 -13.66 3.67 10.33
CA THR A 90 -14.60 2.81 9.59
C THR A 90 -14.10 2.53 8.18
N TYR A 91 -14.60 1.46 7.54
CA TYR A 91 -14.24 1.16 6.15
C TYR A 91 -14.57 2.31 5.17
N LYS A 92 -15.66 3.04 5.43
CA LYS A 92 -16.06 4.20 4.63
C LYS A 92 -15.07 5.35 4.76
N GLU A 93 -14.59 5.62 5.97
CA GLU A 93 -13.58 6.64 6.24
C GLU A 93 -12.23 6.26 5.64
N TYR A 94 -11.83 5.01 5.79
CA TYR A 94 -10.65 4.46 5.13
C TYR A 94 -10.67 4.69 3.60
N LYS A 95 -11.78 4.36 2.93
CA LYS A 95 -11.93 4.62 1.49
C LYS A 95 -11.84 6.10 1.14
N ARG A 96 -12.35 6.98 2.01
CA ARG A 96 -12.25 8.43 1.83
C ARG A 96 -10.81 8.92 2.00
N LEU A 97 -10.05 8.38 2.95
CA LEU A 97 -8.63 8.71 3.14
C LEU A 97 -7.81 8.33 1.89
N GLN A 98 -7.98 7.10 1.39
CA GLN A 98 -7.35 6.66 0.14
C GLN A 98 -7.68 7.57 -1.06
N ALA A 99 -8.95 7.94 -1.21
CA ALA A 99 -9.37 8.82 -2.30
C ALA A 99 -8.73 10.20 -2.20
N LYS A 100 -8.63 10.74 -0.98
CA LYS A 100 -8.03 12.05 -0.72
C LYS A 100 -6.55 12.07 -1.09
N GLU A 101 -5.78 11.05 -0.70
CA GLU A 101 -4.36 10.96 -1.06
C GLU A 101 -4.16 10.89 -2.58
N LYS A 102 -4.96 10.08 -3.27
CA LYS A 102 -4.91 9.99 -4.74
C LYS A 102 -5.15 11.35 -5.39
N ILE A 103 -6.18 12.08 -4.95
CA ILE A 103 -6.49 13.41 -5.48
C ILE A 103 -5.35 14.39 -5.19
N GLN A 104 -4.77 14.36 -3.99
CA GLN A 104 -3.65 15.23 -3.62
C GLN A 104 -2.42 14.97 -4.51
N LEU A 105 -2.02 13.72 -4.69
CA LEU A 105 -0.88 13.35 -5.54
C LEU A 105 -1.11 13.76 -7.00
N THR A 106 -2.30 13.50 -7.55
CA THR A 106 -2.64 13.92 -8.91
C THR A 106 -2.62 15.44 -9.06
N THR A 107 -3.11 16.18 -8.06
CA THR A 107 -3.10 17.65 -8.09
C THR A 107 -1.67 18.20 -8.10
N ILE A 108 -0.78 17.64 -7.27
CA ILE A 108 0.63 18.05 -7.23
C ILE A 108 1.32 17.76 -8.58
N LEU A 109 1.05 16.61 -9.18
CA LEU A 109 1.63 16.21 -10.46
C LEU A 109 1.18 17.12 -11.61
N ILE A 110 -0.11 17.47 -11.66
CA ILE A 110 -0.65 18.42 -12.65
C ILE A 110 -0.09 19.83 -12.44
N ALA A 111 -0.06 20.31 -11.19
CA ALA A 111 0.44 21.65 -10.88
C ALA A 111 1.92 21.81 -11.23
N SER A 112 2.74 20.83 -10.86
CA SER A 112 4.18 20.82 -11.18
C SER A 112 4.43 20.69 -12.68
N GLY A 113 3.75 19.76 -13.36
CA GLY A 113 3.85 19.59 -14.81
C GLY A 113 3.43 20.83 -15.59
N GLY A 114 2.30 21.45 -15.21
CA GLY A 114 1.82 22.69 -15.83
C GLY A 114 2.77 23.86 -15.63
N THR A 115 3.37 23.99 -14.44
CA THR A 115 4.35 25.04 -14.16
C THR A 115 5.60 24.88 -15.03
N LEU A 116 6.14 23.66 -15.13
CA LEU A 116 7.29 23.37 -15.99
C LEU A 116 6.99 23.62 -17.47
N PHE A 117 5.78 23.26 -17.91
CA PHE A 117 5.34 23.50 -19.29
C PHE A 117 5.24 25.00 -19.61
N LEU A 118 4.66 25.80 -18.71
CA LEU A 118 4.57 27.25 -18.87
C LEU A 118 5.94 27.93 -18.86
N LEU A 119 6.85 27.47 -18.01
CA LEU A 119 8.24 27.95 -18.00
C LEU A 119 8.95 27.61 -19.31
N SER A 120 8.86 26.36 -19.76
CA SER A 120 9.45 25.91 -21.03
C SER A 120 8.90 26.70 -22.23
N TRP A 121 7.59 26.93 -22.28
CA TRP A 121 6.94 27.75 -23.29
C TRP A 121 7.43 29.20 -23.28
N SER A 122 7.57 29.78 -22.09
CA SER A 122 8.06 31.16 -21.92
C SER A 122 9.51 31.31 -22.39
N PHE A 123 10.36 30.31 -22.11
CA PHE A 123 11.73 30.26 -22.61
C PHE A 123 11.79 30.16 -24.14
N LEU A 124 10.98 29.28 -24.76
CA LEU A 124 10.89 29.17 -26.22
C LEU A 124 10.48 30.50 -26.86
N ARG A 125 9.48 31.18 -26.30
CA ARG A 125 9.02 32.49 -26.77
C ARG A 125 10.04 33.61 -26.57
N PHE A 126 10.98 33.47 -25.63
CA PHE A 126 12.03 34.47 -25.42
C PHE A 126 13.15 34.36 -26.47
N PHE A 127 13.39 33.15 -26.99
CA PHE A 127 14.44 32.90 -27.99
C PHE A 127 13.96 32.98 -29.45
N ILE A 128 12.64 32.88 -29.69
CA ILE A 128 11.98 33.07 -30.99
C ILE A 128 11.49 34.50 -31.10
#